data_AF-X8JX56-F1
#
_entry.id   AF-X8JX56-F1
#
_cell.length_a   1.000
_cell.length_b   1.000
_cell.length_c   1.000
_cell.angle_alpha   90.00
_cell.angle_beta   90.00
_cell.angle_gamma   90.00
#
_symmetry.space_group_name_H-M   'P 1'
#
loop_
_entity.id
_entity.type
_entity.pdbx_description
1 polymer ?
#
loop_
_entity_poly.entity_id
_entity_poly.type
_entity_poly.pdbx_seq_one_letter_code
_entity_poly.pdbx_strand_id
1 'polypeptide(L)'
;MASSVITNRFTESLGLLRTHRHSSIARFRVLSRGSTLRSQVRTVSDLDSKYPIDPSPLPGTAPEHTFHLILQTPYPPRTWPSKLQDASPLLRDISALLKQHGGIVNFAWAPSVCKSSAGNQTEETTLANDVWQEKDKPESYKGILYSLNRDPYTMPAVSKSSLPELSSIIPRPFQSPGAFGPPSIRSSVAKTIDVYVCTHGTRDCRCGDIGGEIAKALRAMKRPDLRVFDIGHVGGHKWAGNVVVFPSGDWYGNLRPEDVPQLVEHITGPDRIEPWWARWRGRMGLTKDMQNALHNAAMYSEQSETPNAFSFAPVRRGHADRPMHTVKFISWEGTEISVQAREGKNLMQVAKDADLEGVEGTCGGNLECATCHMYISPLAPLPRMSDAEDDMLAYAIKRNEDESRLGCQIDVTPELAAWIAQGGRIGLPRF
;
A
#
# COMPACT_ATOMS: atom_id res chain seq x y z
N MET A 1 -73.31 22.17 9.60
CA MET A 1 -72.12 22.76 8.95
C MET A 1 -71.90 21.99 7.65
N ALA A 2 -72.54 22.41 6.54
CA ALA A 2 -71.93 23.14 5.41
C ALA A 2 -70.72 22.38 4.81
N SER A 3 -70.85 21.66 3.67
CA SER A 3 -70.74 22.13 2.24
C SER A 3 -69.38 22.78 1.94
N SER A 4 -68.63 22.53 0.85
CA SER A 4 -68.87 22.00 -0.51
C SER A 4 -67.51 21.67 -1.17
N VAL A 5 -67.31 20.58 -1.93
CA VAL A 5 -67.41 20.39 -3.41
C VAL A 5 -66.54 21.29 -4.31
N ILE A 6 -65.83 20.64 -5.25
CA ILE A 6 -65.61 20.93 -6.70
C ILE A 6 -64.16 21.00 -7.20
N THR A 7 -64.00 20.26 -8.29
CA THR A 7 -62.90 19.94 -9.22
C THR A 7 -62.56 21.03 -10.25
N ASN A 8 -61.47 20.77 -11.00
CA ASN A 8 -61.19 21.05 -12.44
C ASN A 8 -60.12 22.08 -12.84
N ARG A 9 -59.08 21.52 -13.53
CA ARG A 9 -58.45 21.82 -14.85
C ARG A 9 -58.17 23.27 -15.29
N PHE A 10 -57.02 23.47 -15.98
CA PHE A 10 -56.78 24.15 -17.28
C PHE A 10 -55.25 24.33 -17.45
N THR A 11 -54.53 23.45 -18.19
CA THR A 11 -54.04 23.55 -19.60
C THR A 11 -53.18 24.77 -19.97
N GLU A 12 -51.97 24.46 -20.45
CA GLU A 12 -51.20 25.04 -21.58
C GLU A 12 -51.26 26.55 -21.88
N SER A 13 -50.08 27.18 -21.99
CA SER A 13 -49.72 27.91 -23.22
C SER A 13 -48.21 28.15 -23.33
N LEU A 14 -47.64 27.71 -24.46
CA LEU A 14 -46.35 28.14 -24.99
C LEU A 14 -46.41 29.64 -25.35
N GLY A 15 -45.30 30.35 -25.12
CA GLY A 15 -45.09 31.69 -25.67
C GLY A 15 -43.60 31.99 -25.79
N LEU A 16 -43.03 31.67 -26.96
CA LEU A 16 -41.72 32.15 -27.40
C LEU A 16 -41.67 33.69 -27.31
N LEU A 17 -40.53 34.24 -26.90
CA LEU A 17 -39.95 35.41 -27.55
C LEU A 17 -38.43 35.41 -27.38
N ARG A 18 -37.78 35.61 -28.52
CA ARG A 18 -36.36 35.45 -28.83
C ARG A 18 -35.73 36.84 -28.93
N THR A 19 -34.41 36.91 -28.74
CA THR A 19 -33.47 38.01 -29.09
C THR A 19 -33.46 39.19 -28.08
N HIS A 20 -32.33 39.76 -27.63
CA HIS A 20 -31.09 40.12 -28.32
C HIS A 20 -29.86 40.07 -27.39
N ARG A 21 -28.69 39.82 -28.01
CA ARG A 21 -27.34 39.98 -27.45
C ARG A 21 -27.08 41.44 -27.05
N HIS A 22 -26.32 41.69 -25.98
CA HIS A 22 -25.11 42.53 -26.05
C HIS A 22 -24.22 42.35 -24.82
N SER A 23 -22.93 42.31 -25.13
CA SER A 23 -21.72 42.20 -24.32
C SER A 23 -21.49 43.34 -23.31
N SER A 24 -21.02 43.02 -22.11
CA SER A 24 -20.03 43.86 -21.41
C SER A 24 -19.20 43.05 -20.42
N ILE A 25 -17.95 42.81 -20.80
CA ILE A 25 -16.87 42.28 -19.95
C ILE A 25 -16.46 43.40 -18.98
N ALA A 26 -16.74 43.25 -17.69
CA ALA A 26 -16.20 44.12 -16.66
C ALA A 26 -14.83 43.58 -16.20
N ARG A 27 -13.75 44.17 -16.74
CA ARG A 27 -12.39 44.00 -16.25
C ARG A 27 -12.25 44.70 -14.89
N PHE A 28 -12.23 43.95 -13.80
CA PHE A 28 -11.77 44.47 -12.50
C PHE A 28 -10.24 44.46 -12.44
N ARG A 29 -9.68 45.66 -12.37
CA ARG A 29 -8.25 45.94 -12.26
C ARG A 29 -7.88 45.93 -10.76
N VAL A 30 -7.20 44.89 -10.30
CA VAL A 30 -6.68 44.81 -8.93
C VAL A 30 -5.43 45.68 -8.84
N LEU A 31 -5.51 46.75 -8.06
CA LEU A 31 -4.35 47.52 -7.61
C LEU A 31 -3.71 46.81 -6.41
N SER A 32 -2.41 46.62 -6.49
CA SER A 32 -1.58 45.97 -5.48
C SER A 32 -1.16 46.96 -4.39
N ARG A 33 -1.16 46.49 -3.13
CA ARG A 33 -0.06 46.58 -2.14
C ARG A 33 -0.57 46.22 -0.74
N GLY A 34 0.14 45.31 -0.07
CA GLY A 34 -0.05 45.07 1.37
C GLY A 34 0.04 43.60 1.77
N SER A 35 1.26 43.11 1.93
CA SER A 35 1.69 41.97 2.78
C SER A 35 0.61 41.03 3.34
N THR A 36 0.52 39.82 2.79
CA THR A 36 -0.11 38.68 3.46
C THR A 36 0.64 37.41 3.06
N LEU A 37 1.09 36.64 4.05
CA LEU A 37 1.70 35.33 3.87
C LEU A 37 0.79 34.48 2.99
N ARG A 38 1.23 34.17 1.76
CA ARG A 38 0.61 33.13 0.94
C ARG A 38 0.81 31.80 1.66
N SER A 39 -0.25 31.25 2.24
CA SER A 39 -0.32 29.80 2.44
C SER A 39 -0.22 29.18 1.04
N GLN A 40 0.93 28.56 0.75
CA GLN A 40 1.11 27.78 -0.46
C GLN A 40 0.28 26.50 -0.34
N VAL A 41 -1.04 26.59 -0.59
CA VAL A 41 -1.81 25.42 -0.99
C VAL A 41 -1.37 25.14 -2.43
N ARG A 42 -0.53 24.12 -2.60
CA ARG A 42 -0.04 23.69 -3.92
C ARG A 42 -1.23 23.21 -4.74
N THR A 43 -1.30 23.63 -6.00
CA THR A 43 -2.36 23.16 -6.91
C THR A 43 -2.06 21.72 -7.35
N VAL A 44 -3.08 20.97 -7.81
CA VAL A 44 -2.93 19.59 -8.32
C VAL A 44 -1.85 19.52 -9.41
N SER A 45 -1.83 20.51 -10.31
CA SER A 45 -0.80 20.63 -11.36
C SER A 45 0.63 20.81 -10.81
N ASP A 46 0.79 21.47 -9.66
CA ASP A 46 2.11 21.65 -9.04
C ASP A 46 2.61 20.36 -8.38
N LEU A 47 1.71 19.56 -7.79
CA LEU A 47 2.05 18.28 -7.17
C LEU A 47 2.35 17.20 -8.22
N ASP A 48 1.57 17.13 -9.29
CA ASP A 48 1.80 16.17 -10.38
C ASP A 48 3.05 16.51 -11.19
N SER A 49 3.36 17.79 -11.37
CA SER A 49 4.63 18.21 -11.99
C SER A 49 5.84 17.89 -11.11
N LYS A 50 5.71 17.98 -9.78
CA LYS A 50 6.82 17.75 -8.84
C LYS A 50 7.01 16.28 -8.47
N TYR A 51 5.93 15.51 -8.44
CA TYR A 51 5.89 14.11 -8.03
C TYR A 51 5.01 13.32 -9.02
N PRO A 52 5.46 13.03 -10.24
CA PRO A 52 4.63 12.37 -11.25
C PRO A 52 4.17 11.00 -10.75
N ILE A 53 2.88 10.70 -10.91
CA ILE A 53 2.28 9.46 -10.43
C ILE A 53 1.74 8.63 -11.59
N ASP A 54 1.96 7.32 -11.55
CA ASP A 54 1.24 6.39 -12.40
C ASP A 54 -0.16 6.19 -11.79
N PRO A 55 -1.24 6.56 -12.48
CA PRO A 55 -2.59 6.40 -11.94
C PRO A 55 -3.03 4.93 -11.91
N SER A 56 -2.27 4.00 -12.48
CA SER A 56 -2.61 2.58 -12.52
C SER A 56 -2.84 2.02 -11.12
N PRO A 57 -3.86 1.17 -10.93
CA PRO A 57 -4.08 0.50 -9.65
C PRO A 57 -2.92 -0.46 -9.36
N LEU A 58 -2.69 -0.72 -8.07
CA LEU A 58 -1.55 -1.51 -7.59
C LEU A 58 -1.99 -2.74 -6.80
N PRO A 59 -2.93 -3.55 -7.30
CA PRO A 59 -3.38 -4.73 -6.58
C PRO A 59 -2.22 -5.70 -6.36
N GLY A 60 -2.26 -6.45 -5.26
CA GLY A 60 -1.23 -7.42 -4.95
C GLY A 60 0.04 -6.83 -4.34
N THR A 61 0.14 -5.51 -4.17
CA THR A 61 1.33 -4.84 -3.62
C THR A 61 1.28 -4.64 -2.11
N ALA A 62 0.15 -4.91 -1.45
CA ALA A 62 0.11 -4.98 0.01
C ALA A 62 0.77 -6.28 0.49
N PRO A 63 1.56 -6.26 1.58
CA PRO A 63 2.22 -7.45 2.09
C PRO A 63 1.20 -8.47 2.59
N GLU A 64 1.48 -9.75 2.37
CA GLU A 64 0.65 -10.83 2.92
C GLU A 64 0.81 -10.89 4.45
N HIS A 65 -0.31 -10.72 5.17
CA HIS A 65 -0.35 -10.79 6.62
C HIS A 65 -1.77 -11.10 7.10
N THR A 66 -1.90 -11.73 8.26
CA THR A 66 -3.19 -12.10 8.87
C THR A 66 -3.58 -11.22 10.07
N PHE A 67 -2.60 -10.49 10.60
CA PHE A 67 -2.77 -9.50 11.66
C PHE A 67 -1.68 -8.43 11.58
N HIS A 68 -1.98 -7.23 12.09
CA HIS A 68 -1.09 -6.07 12.09
C HIS A 68 -1.00 -5.50 13.50
N LEU A 69 0.21 -5.50 14.08
CA LEU A 69 0.50 -4.84 15.33
C LEU A 69 1.00 -3.42 15.08
N ILE A 70 0.31 -2.43 15.65
CA ILE A 70 0.74 -1.04 15.63
C ILE A 70 1.26 -0.64 17.01
N LEU A 71 2.52 -0.23 17.08
CA LEU A 71 3.13 0.34 18.29
C LEU A 71 3.01 1.86 18.27
N GLN A 72 2.45 2.44 19.32
CA GLN A 72 2.26 3.89 19.42
C GLN A 72 3.49 4.55 20.03
N THR A 73 4.18 5.36 19.22
CA THR A 73 5.34 6.14 19.64
C THR A 73 4.95 7.61 19.92
N PRO A 74 5.50 8.25 20.96
CA PRO A 74 5.33 9.69 21.18
C PRO A 74 6.18 10.53 20.21
N TYR A 75 7.10 9.91 19.48
CA TYR A 75 8.05 10.59 18.61
C TYR A 75 7.46 10.87 17.23
N PRO A 76 7.41 12.13 16.79
CA PRO A 76 6.76 12.49 15.53
C PRO A 76 7.57 11.97 14.32
N PRO A 77 6.93 11.78 13.15
CA PRO A 77 7.59 11.20 11.97
C PRO A 77 8.86 11.89 11.50
N ARG A 78 8.98 13.20 11.77
CA ARG A 78 10.18 14.00 11.44
C ARG A 78 11.43 13.55 12.20
N THR A 79 11.29 12.85 13.32
CA THR A 79 12.43 12.33 14.09
C THR A 79 12.77 10.89 13.74
N TRP A 80 11.96 10.21 12.93
CA TRP A 80 12.21 8.80 12.64
C TRP A 80 13.46 8.63 11.78
N PRO A 81 14.37 7.69 12.12
CA PRO A 81 15.50 7.34 11.26
C PRO A 81 15.01 6.59 10.00
N SER A 82 15.83 6.55 8.95
CA SER A 82 15.48 5.86 7.69
C SER A 82 15.19 4.36 7.89
N LYS A 83 15.79 3.76 8.92
CA LYS A 83 15.55 2.37 9.32
C LYS A 83 15.13 2.33 10.80
N LEU A 84 13.82 2.29 11.04
CA LEU A 84 13.26 2.22 12.40
C LEU A 84 13.68 0.95 13.16
N GLN A 85 13.87 -0.17 12.46
CA GLN A 85 14.29 -1.43 13.08
C GLN A 85 15.75 -1.41 13.57
N ASP A 86 16.61 -0.61 12.93
CA ASP A 86 18.01 -0.44 13.36
C ASP A 86 18.09 0.39 14.64
N ALA A 87 17.15 1.32 14.80
CA ALA A 87 17.07 2.21 15.95
C ALA A 87 16.23 1.66 17.12
N SER A 88 15.33 0.71 16.86
CA SER A 88 14.47 0.09 17.87
C SER A 88 14.72 -1.42 17.92
N PRO A 89 15.57 -1.90 18.83
CA PRO A 89 15.73 -3.32 19.09
C PRO A 89 14.39 -4.01 19.35
N LEU A 90 13.47 -3.37 20.07
CA LEU A 90 12.14 -3.92 20.31
C LEU A 90 11.34 -4.12 19.02
N LEU A 91 11.30 -3.12 18.13
CA LEU A 91 10.60 -3.25 16.85
C LEU A 91 11.19 -4.38 16.01
N ARG A 92 12.52 -4.48 15.96
CA ARG A 92 13.23 -5.56 15.26
C ARG A 92 12.86 -6.94 15.81
N ASP A 93 12.92 -7.11 17.12
CA ASP A 93 12.67 -8.39 17.78
C ASP A 93 11.18 -8.80 17.64
N ILE A 94 10.24 -7.84 17.75
CA ILE A 94 8.82 -8.08 17.46
C ILE A 94 8.60 -8.43 15.99
N SER A 95 9.23 -7.70 15.07
CA SER A 95 9.08 -7.97 13.64
C SER A 95 9.51 -9.39 13.29
N ALA A 96 10.61 -9.88 13.89
CA ALA A 96 11.07 -11.25 13.71
C ALA A 96 10.05 -12.27 14.27
N LEU A 97 9.50 -12.01 15.47
CA LEU A 97 8.50 -12.87 16.11
C LEU A 97 7.19 -12.94 15.31
N LEU A 98 6.64 -11.80 14.87
CA LEU A 98 5.36 -11.76 14.16
C LEU A 98 5.46 -12.37 12.77
N LYS A 99 6.60 -12.19 12.09
CA LYS A 99 6.83 -12.75 10.75
C LYS A 99 6.71 -14.28 10.75
N GLN A 100 7.16 -14.95 11.80
CA GLN A 100 7.00 -16.41 11.96
C GLN A 100 5.54 -16.86 12.07
N HIS A 101 4.65 -15.94 12.43
CA HIS A 101 3.22 -16.19 12.62
C HIS A 101 2.35 -15.59 11.52
N GLY A 102 2.96 -15.02 10.47
CA GLY A 102 2.24 -14.39 9.36
C GLY A 102 1.62 -13.04 9.73
N GLY A 103 2.26 -12.27 10.60
CA GLY A 103 1.87 -10.90 10.94
C GLY A 103 2.98 -9.89 10.76
N ILE A 104 2.60 -8.62 10.80
CA ILE A 104 3.50 -7.48 10.59
C ILE A 104 3.41 -6.47 11.75
N VAL A 105 4.45 -5.65 11.90
CA VAL A 105 4.51 -4.59 12.92
C VAL A 105 4.95 -3.27 12.31
N ASN A 106 4.33 -2.17 12.73
CA ASN A 106 4.77 -0.82 12.42
C ASN A 106 4.68 0.10 13.65
N PHE A 107 5.52 1.13 13.68
CA PHE A 107 5.28 2.28 14.55
C PHE A 107 4.24 3.20 13.95
N ALA A 108 3.39 3.78 14.80
CA ALA A 108 2.56 4.91 14.47
C ALA A 108 2.73 6.01 15.51
N TRP A 109 2.83 7.26 15.06
CA TRP A 109 2.83 8.41 15.95
C TRP A 109 1.40 8.71 16.39
N ALA A 110 1.22 8.79 17.71
CA ALA A 110 -0.05 9.12 18.34
C ALA A 110 0.16 10.37 19.23
N PRO A 111 -0.36 11.55 18.82
CA PRO A 111 -0.20 12.79 19.59
C PRO A 111 -0.75 12.70 21.03
N SER A 112 -1.73 11.83 21.25
CA SER A 112 -2.37 11.62 22.55
C SER A 112 -1.53 10.83 23.57
N VAL A 113 -0.43 10.20 23.15
CA VAL A 113 0.50 9.47 24.03
C VAL A 113 1.55 10.43 24.63
N CYS A 114 1.61 11.68 24.18
CA CYS A 114 2.43 12.72 24.78
C CYS A 114 1.83 13.19 26.11
N LYS A 115 2.12 12.50 27.23
CA LYS A 115 2.22 13.04 28.61
C LYS A 115 2.43 11.93 29.66
N SER A 116 3.66 11.83 30.21
CA SER A 116 3.95 11.73 31.66
C SER A 116 5.43 11.40 31.94
N SER A 117 6.34 12.34 31.66
CA SER A 117 7.52 12.50 32.51
C SER A 117 7.83 13.99 32.55
N ALA A 118 7.73 14.56 33.75
CA ALA A 118 8.07 15.94 34.02
C ALA A 118 9.56 16.17 33.71
N GLY A 119 9.82 17.01 32.74
CA GLY A 119 11.13 17.57 32.39
C GLY A 119 10.84 18.77 31.50
N ASN A 120 11.32 19.94 31.91
CA ASN A 120 10.91 21.27 31.44
C ASN A 120 10.69 21.37 29.92
N GLN A 121 9.59 22.03 29.57
CA GLN A 121 9.40 22.69 28.29
C GLN A 121 10.47 23.78 28.13
N THR A 122 11.59 23.40 27.56
CA THR A 122 12.62 24.28 27.04
C THR A 122 13.42 23.46 26.03
N GLU A 123 13.67 24.04 24.87
CA GLU A 123 14.45 23.49 23.75
C GLU A 123 13.68 22.64 22.73
N GLU A 124 12.96 23.36 21.86
CA GLU A 124 13.19 23.20 20.42
C GLU A 124 14.70 23.03 20.19
N THR A 125 15.14 21.99 19.47
CA THR A 125 16.55 21.64 19.13
C THR A 125 17.32 20.63 19.99
N THR A 126 16.68 19.58 20.51
CA THR A 126 17.37 18.26 20.51
C THR A 126 17.22 17.66 19.12
N LEU A 127 18.34 17.47 18.42
CA LEU A 127 18.35 16.99 17.04
C LEU A 127 17.54 15.69 16.94
N ALA A 128 16.76 15.57 15.87
CA ALA A 128 15.97 14.39 15.48
C ALA A 128 16.70 13.03 15.62
N ASN A 129 18.04 13.06 15.68
CA ASN A 129 18.92 11.92 15.78
C ASN A 129 19.15 11.40 17.22
N ASP A 130 18.99 12.22 18.27
CA ASP A 130 19.38 11.80 19.63
C ASP A 130 18.35 10.85 20.26
N VAL A 131 17.07 11.05 19.96
CA VAL A 131 15.95 10.30 20.58
C VAL A 131 15.97 8.80 20.27
N TRP A 132 16.53 8.43 19.12
CA TRP A 132 16.56 7.07 18.59
C TRP A 132 17.94 6.40 18.69
N GLN A 133 18.97 7.11 19.17
CA GLN A 133 20.36 6.62 19.22
C GLN A 133 20.78 6.09 20.61
N GLU A 134 19.96 6.24 21.64
CA GLU A 134 20.21 5.66 22.96
C GLU A 134 20.00 4.13 22.94
N LYS A 135 21.09 3.38 22.68
CA LYS A 135 21.08 1.91 22.55
C LYS A 135 20.53 1.15 23.76
N ASP A 136 20.60 1.74 24.96
CA ASP A 136 20.26 1.07 26.23
C ASP A 136 18.94 1.58 26.86
N LYS A 137 18.17 2.39 26.12
CA LYS A 137 16.90 2.91 26.62
C LYS A 137 15.86 1.79 26.74
N PRO A 138 15.16 1.66 27.88
CA PRO A 138 14.05 0.72 28.00
C PRO A 138 12.92 1.14 27.05
N GLU A 139 12.61 0.26 26.10
CA GLU A 139 11.51 0.46 25.15
C GLU A 139 10.22 -0.15 25.67
N SER A 140 9.18 0.68 25.77
CA SER A 140 7.83 0.27 26.12
C SER A 140 6.83 1.15 25.39
N TYR A 141 5.97 0.54 24.57
CA TYR A 141 4.99 1.26 23.77
C TYR A 141 3.61 0.67 23.94
N LYS A 142 2.58 1.52 23.87
CA LYS A 142 1.20 1.02 23.75
C LYS A 142 1.03 0.34 22.39
N GLY A 143 0.50 -0.88 22.38
CA GLY A 143 0.27 -1.65 21.15
C GLY A 143 -1.22 -1.76 20.81
N ILE A 144 -1.57 -1.76 19.53
CA ILE A 144 -2.92 -2.11 19.05
C ILE A 144 -2.77 -3.23 18.03
N LEU A 145 -3.34 -4.39 18.33
CA LEU A 145 -3.35 -5.55 17.45
C LEU A 145 -4.66 -5.60 16.67
N TYR A 146 -4.56 -5.45 15.35
CA TYR A 146 -5.65 -5.65 14.42
C TYR A 146 -5.58 -7.07 13.85
N SER A 147 -6.70 -7.78 13.83
CA SER A 147 -6.77 -9.13 13.27
C SER A 147 -8.15 -9.37 12.67
N LEU A 148 -8.23 -10.30 11.72
CA LEU A 148 -9.50 -10.61 11.05
C LEU A 148 -10.54 -11.15 12.03
N ASN A 149 -11.77 -10.69 11.89
CA ASN A 149 -12.93 -11.15 12.65
C ASN A 149 -12.80 -11.00 14.17
N ARG A 150 -11.94 -10.10 14.66
CA ARG A 150 -11.81 -9.76 16.08
C ARG A 150 -11.76 -8.25 16.27
N ASP A 151 -12.28 -7.79 17.39
CA ASP A 151 -12.14 -6.37 17.75
C ASP A 151 -10.66 -6.04 18.02
N PRO A 152 -10.20 -4.80 17.75
CA PRO A 152 -8.83 -4.40 18.00
C PRO A 152 -8.43 -4.61 19.45
N TYR A 153 -7.35 -5.37 19.68
CA TYR A 153 -6.85 -5.65 21.03
C TYR A 153 -5.78 -4.63 21.41
N THR A 154 -6.03 -3.86 22.48
CA THR A 154 -5.09 -2.84 22.97
C THR A 154 -4.24 -3.39 24.10
N MET A 155 -2.92 -3.33 23.92
CA MET A 155 -1.92 -3.64 24.93
C MET A 155 -1.38 -2.35 25.54
N PRO A 156 -1.49 -2.15 26.87
CA PRO A 156 -1.06 -0.90 27.50
C PRO A 156 0.46 -0.68 27.40
N ALA A 157 1.24 -1.77 27.45
CA ALA A 157 2.69 -1.73 27.38
C ALA A 157 3.21 -2.98 26.67
N VAL A 158 3.92 -2.76 25.56
CA VAL A 158 4.65 -3.75 24.80
C VAL A 158 6.13 -3.45 24.94
N SER A 159 6.89 -4.39 25.49
CA SER A 159 8.32 -4.28 25.80
C SER A 159 9.03 -5.62 25.58
N LYS A 160 10.35 -5.67 25.72
CA LYS A 160 11.12 -6.92 25.58
C LYS A 160 10.66 -8.01 26.55
N SER A 161 10.26 -7.65 27.76
CA SER A 161 9.77 -8.62 28.76
C SER A 161 8.38 -9.17 28.45
N SER A 162 7.57 -8.47 27.65
CA SER A 162 6.23 -8.93 27.25
C SER A 162 6.24 -9.77 25.96
N LEU A 163 7.40 -10.00 25.32
CA LEU A 163 7.50 -10.80 24.09
C LEU A 163 7.00 -12.26 24.26
N PRO A 164 7.27 -12.95 25.39
CA PRO A 164 6.71 -14.29 25.60
C PRO A 164 5.18 -14.27 25.65
N GLU A 165 4.58 -13.27 26.29
CA GLU A 165 3.12 -13.13 26.37
C GLU A 165 2.50 -12.79 25.02
N LEU A 166 3.17 -11.94 24.21
CA LEU A 166 2.75 -11.63 22.84
C LEU A 166 2.55 -12.91 22.01
N SER A 167 3.42 -13.91 22.15
CA SER A 167 3.29 -15.20 21.43
C SER A 167 1.99 -15.94 21.74
N SER A 168 1.41 -15.73 22.93
CA SER A 168 0.14 -16.34 23.33
C SER A 168 -1.10 -15.59 22.84
N ILE A 169 -0.96 -14.29 22.56
CA ILE A 169 -2.03 -13.38 22.13
C ILE A 169 -2.15 -13.38 20.60
N ILE A 170 -1.03 -13.60 19.90
CA ILE A 170 -0.97 -13.64 18.44
C ILE A 170 -1.89 -14.75 17.90
N PRO A 171 -2.77 -14.45 16.92
CA PRO A 171 -3.56 -15.47 16.25
C PRO A 171 -2.63 -16.56 15.69
N ARG A 172 -2.95 -17.83 15.96
CA ARG A 172 -2.22 -18.93 15.30
C ARG A 172 -2.41 -18.81 13.78
N PRO A 173 -1.38 -19.14 12.98
CA PRO A 173 -1.52 -19.19 11.53
C PRO A 173 -2.76 -20.02 11.16
N PHE A 174 -3.72 -19.43 10.46
CA PHE A 174 -4.91 -20.15 10.03
C PHE A 174 -4.46 -21.24 9.04
N GLN A 175 -4.71 -22.51 9.38
CA GLN A 175 -4.19 -23.66 8.63
C GLN A 175 -4.88 -23.92 7.27
N SER A 176 -5.78 -23.04 6.83
CA SER A 176 -6.57 -23.27 5.60
C SER A 176 -6.84 -22.00 4.81
N PRO A 177 -6.23 -21.83 3.61
CA PRO A 177 -6.52 -20.75 2.67
C PRO A 177 -7.95 -20.75 2.09
N GLY A 178 -8.75 -21.80 2.36
CA GLY A 178 -10.08 -21.98 1.78
C GLY A 178 -11.25 -21.31 2.52
N ALA A 179 -10.99 -20.62 3.64
CA ALA A 179 -12.04 -20.00 4.46
C ALA A 179 -12.19 -18.49 4.22
N PHE A 180 -11.52 -17.94 3.21
CA PHE A 180 -11.68 -16.54 2.80
C PHE A 180 -12.93 -16.38 1.94
N GLY A 181 -14.09 -16.47 2.58
CA GLY A 181 -15.21 -15.63 2.16
C GLY A 181 -14.89 -14.16 2.49
N PRO A 182 -15.59 -13.17 1.89
CA PRO A 182 -15.57 -11.82 2.41
C PRO A 182 -15.80 -11.90 3.93
N PRO A 183 -15.02 -11.18 4.76
CA PRO A 183 -15.08 -11.32 6.21
C PRO A 183 -16.54 -11.26 6.63
N SER A 184 -17.01 -12.32 7.31
CA SER A 184 -18.34 -12.25 7.89
C SER A 184 -18.29 -11.10 8.90
N ILE A 185 -18.97 -10.00 8.60
CA ILE A 185 -19.17 -8.88 9.52
C ILE A 185 -20.09 -9.38 10.64
N ARG A 186 -19.57 -10.26 11.48
CA ARG A 186 -20.03 -10.50 12.84
C ARG A 186 -19.00 -9.89 13.81
N SER A 187 -18.58 -8.67 13.52
CA SER A 187 -18.55 -7.62 14.53
C SER A 187 -19.29 -6.44 13.93
N SER A 188 -20.58 -6.37 14.22
CA SER A 188 -21.27 -5.10 14.24
C SER A 188 -20.49 -4.15 15.16
N VAL A 189 -20.34 -2.87 14.78
CA VAL A 189 -20.01 -1.75 15.69
C VAL A 189 -18.52 -1.43 15.93
N ALA A 190 -17.67 -1.34 14.90
CA ALA A 190 -16.55 -0.40 15.01
C ALA A 190 -17.11 1.04 14.91
N LYS A 191 -17.32 1.71 16.05
CA LYS A 191 -17.81 3.12 16.09
C LYS A 191 -16.81 4.10 15.47
N THR A 192 -15.55 3.67 15.31
CA THR A 192 -14.43 4.50 14.85
C THR A 192 -13.59 3.72 13.86
N ILE A 193 -13.14 4.39 12.80
CA ILE A 193 -12.25 3.87 11.76
C ILE A 193 -10.87 4.46 12.00
N ASP A 194 -9.85 3.60 11.97
CA ASP A 194 -8.47 4.02 12.09
C ASP A 194 -7.83 4.14 10.73
N VAL A 195 -7.28 5.31 10.45
CA VAL A 195 -6.64 5.64 9.18
C VAL A 195 -5.17 5.94 9.46
N TYR A 196 -4.30 5.08 8.98
CA TYR A 196 -2.85 5.18 9.14
C TYR A 196 -2.23 5.68 7.84
N VAL A 197 -1.65 6.88 7.86
CA VAL A 197 -1.07 7.54 6.69
C VAL A 197 0.44 7.44 6.76
N CYS A 198 1.06 6.92 5.70
CA CYS A 198 2.51 6.81 5.62
C CYS A 198 3.16 8.20 5.57
N THR A 199 3.93 8.58 6.60
CA THR A 199 4.60 9.90 6.62
C THR A 199 6.09 9.83 6.94
N HIS A 200 6.70 8.66 6.72
CA HIS A 200 8.09 8.38 7.06
C HIS A 200 9.09 9.01 6.08
N GLY A 201 9.35 10.32 6.26
CA GLY A 201 10.14 11.15 5.35
C GLY A 201 11.62 10.79 5.18
N THR A 202 12.25 10.17 6.17
CA THR A 202 13.66 9.75 6.08
C THR A 202 13.85 8.42 5.36
N ARG A 203 12.81 7.58 5.33
CA ARG A 203 12.76 6.36 4.52
C ARG A 203 12.42 6.69 3.08
N ASP A 204 11.42 7.55 2.88
CA ASP A 204 11.05 8.10 1.59
C ASP A 204 10.60 9.56 1.79
N CYS A 205 11.36 10.52 1.26
CA CYS A 205 11.07 11.95 1.38
C CYS A 205 9.66 12.33 0.90
N ARG A 206 9.10 11.57 -0.04
CA ARG A 206 7.78 11.80 -0.61
C ARG A 206 6.68 11.34 0.32
N CYS A 207 6.91 10.28 1.10
CA CYS A 207 5.99 9.89 2.17
C CYS A 207 5.87 11.05 3.18
N GLY A 208 6.99 11.71 3.50
CA GLY A 208 6.98 12.93 4.32
C GLY A 208 6.20 14.09 3.69
N ASP A 209 6.36 14.32 2.38
CA ASP A 209 5.70 15.43 1.67
C ASP A 209 4.22 15.16 1.36
N ILE A 210 3.92 14.16 0.51
CA ILE A 210 2.56 13.84 0.05
C ILE A 210 1.74 13.20 1.16
N GLY A 211 2.31 12.24 1.88
CA GLY A 211 1.63 11.62 3.02
C GLY A 211 1.32 12.64 4.12
N GLY A 212 2.22 13.59 4.36
CA GLY A 212 1.98 14.70 5.29
C GLY A 212 0.77 15.56 4.90
N GLU A 213 0.63 15.91 3.62
CA GLU A 213 -0.53 16.66 3.13
C GLU A 213 -1.83 15.83 3.17
N ILE A 214 -1.78 14.52 2.89
CA ILE A 214 -2.93 13.62 3.03
C ILE A 214 -3.38 13.52 4.49
N ALA A 215 -2.45 13.32 5.43
CA ALA A 215 -2.74 13.24 6.85
C ALA A 215 -3.36 14.55 7.37
N LYS A 216 -2.87 15.69 6.87
CA LYS A 216 -3.43 17.02 7.17
C LYS A 216 -4.84 17.20 6.59
N ALA A 217 -5.08 16.78 5.35
CA ALA A 217 -6.38 16.84 4.72
C ALA A 217 -7.41 15.95 5.45
N LEU A 218 -7.04 14.71 5.82
CA LEU A 218 -7.88 13.82 6.62
C LEU A 218 -8.23 14.43 7.99
N ARG A 219 -7.26 15.03 8.68
CA ARG A 219 -7.50 15.71 9.98
C ARG A 219 -8.40 16.95 9.83
N ALA A 220 -8.28 17.67 8.71
CA ALA A 220 -9.10 18.86 8.43
C ALA A 220 -10.59 18.54 8.26
N MET A 221 -10.94 17.29 7.91
CA MET A 221 -12.33 16.83 7.82
C MET A 221 -13.06 16.85 9.18
N LYS A 222 -12.33 16.80 10.31
CA LYS A 222 -12.87 16.86 11.69
C LYS A 222 -14.01 15.86 11.95
N ARG A 223 -13.93 14.67 11.35
CA ARG A 223 -14.89 13.58 11.51
C ARG A 223 -14.66 12.85 12.85
N PRO A 224 -15.66 12.74 13.74
CA PRO A 224 -15.49 12.11 15.06
C PRO A 224 -15.35 10.58 14.99
N ASP A 225 -15.80 9.98 13.90
CA ASP A 225 -15.72 8.56 13.58
C ASP A 225 -14.40 8.16 12.91
N LEU A 226 -13.48 9.11 12.65
CA LEU A 226 -12.16 8.84 12.08
C LEU A 226 -11.04 9.18 13.07
N ARG A 227 -10.09 8.26 13.25
CA ARG A 227 -8.84 8.50 13.97
C ARG A 227 -7.68 8.43 12.98
N VAL A 228 -6.93 9.53 12.84
CA VAL A 228 -5.87 9.66 11.83
C VAL A 228 -4.50 9.62 12.50
N PHE A 229 -3.71 8.61 12.14
CA PHE A 229 -2.37 8.38 12.66
C PHE A 229 -1.34 8.49 11.54
N ASP A 230 -0.15 8.93 11.90
CA ASP A 230 1.02 8.85 11.03
C ASP A 230 1.69 7.51 11.28
N ILE A 231 1.94 6.71 10.24
CA ILE A 231 2.57 5.39 10.33
C ILE A 231 3.94 5.39 9.66
N GLY A 232 4.84 4.54 10.18
CA GLY A 232 6.09 4.19 9.52
C GLY A 232 5.86 3.66 8.10
N HIS A 233 6.94 3.52 7.34
CA HIS A 233 6.83 3.18 5.92
C HIS A 233 6.04 1.88 5.64
N VAL A 234 5.10 1.96 4.68
CA VAL A 234 4.21 0.85 4.25
C VAL A 234 4.37 0.50 2.75
N GLY A 235 5.41 1.03 2.07
CA GLY A 235 5.81 0.64 0.71
C GLY A 235 4.76 0.89 -0.38
N GLY A 236 4.99 0.31 -1.58
CA GLY A 236 3.96 0.15 -2.64
C GLY A 236 4.16 0.92 -3.93
N HIS A 237 4.64 2.17 -3.88
CA HIS A 237 4.86 2.98 -5.08
C HIS A 237 5.64 4.26 -4.77
N LYS A 238 6.49 4.70 -5.71
CA LYS A 238 7.19 5.99 -5.63
C LYS A 238 6.25 7.11 -6.07
N TRP A 239 6.26 8.23 -5.37
CA TRP A 239 5.43 9.43 -5.63
C TRP A 239 3.97 9.39 -5.15
N ALA A 240 3.56 8.34 -4.43
CA ALA A 240 2.19 8.12 -4.02
C ALA A 240 1.99 8.14 -2.50
N GLY A 241 0.89 8.75 -2.04
CA GLY A 241 0.44 8.58 -0.68
C GLY A 241 -0.08 7.17 -0.44
N ASN A 242 0.29 6.57 0.69
CA ASN A 242 -0.18 5.26 1.10
C ASN A 242 -0.92 5.34 2.43
N VAL A 243 -2.05 4.64 2.50
CA VAL A 243 -2.94 4.63 3.66
C VAL A 243 -3.36 3.21 3.98
N VAL A 244 -3.39 2.86 5.27
CA VAL A 244 -3.94 1.60 5.78
C VAL A 244 -5.18 1.91 6.61
N VAL A 245 -6.26 1.18 6.40
CA VAL A 245 -7.57 1.43 7.04
C VAL A 245 -8.00 0.22 7.86
N PHE A 246 -8.36 0.45 9.11
CA PHE A 246 -8.96 -0.56 9.99
C PHE A 246 -10.38 -0.14 10.42
N PRO A 247 -11.31 -1.11 10.58
CA PRO A 247 -11.07 -2.55 10.71
C PRO A 247 -11.00 -3.34 9.39
N SER A 248 -11.27 -2.73 8.23
CA SER A 248 -11.31 -3.47 6.96
C SER A 248 -9.98 -4.11 6.59
N GLY A 249 -8.86 -3.56 7.08
CA GLY A 249 -7.52 -4.03 6.77
C GLY A 249 -7.10 -3.68 5.35
N ASP A 250 -7.75 -2.70 4.72
CA ASP A 250 -7.48 -2.29 3.35
C ASP A 250 -6.26 -1.37 3.26
N TRP A 251 -5.45 -1.62 2.24
CA TRP A 251 -4.30 -0.81 1.88
C TRP A 251 -4.64 -0.05 0.61
N TYR A 252 -4.49 1.27 0.67
CA TYR A 252 -4.67 2.17 -0.46
C TYR A 252 -3.34 2.81 -0.82
N GLY A 253 -3.09 2.93 -2.12
CA GLY A 253 -1.93 3.58 -2.68
C GLY A 253 -2.33 4.56 -3.76
N ASN A 254 -1.32 5.19 -4.34
CA ASN A 254 -1.49 6.21 -5.36
C ASN A 254 -2.38 7.40 -4.95
N LEU A 255 -2.46 7.66 -3.64
CA LEU A 255 -3.31 8.72 -3.12
C LEU A 255 -2.66 10.10 -3.22
N ARG A 256 -3.53 11.08 -3.40
CA ARG A 256 -3.28 12.52 -3.32
C ARG A 256 -4.14 13.19 -2.26
N PRO A 257 -3.80 14.41 -1.81
CA PRO A 257 -4.65 15.18 -0.90
C PRO A 257 -6.09 15.36 -1.42
N GLU A 258 -6.27 15.49 -2.73
CA GLU A 258 -7.56 15.61 -3.40
C GLU A 258 -8.39 14.31 -3.43
N ASP A 259 -7.76 13.15 -3.24
CA ASP A 259 -8.46 11.85 -3.15
C ASP A 259 -9.14 11.66 -1.78
N VAL A 260 -8.78 12.49 -0.77
CA VAL A 260 -9.23 12.33 0.62
C VAL A 260 -10.77 12.32 0.77
N PRO A 261 -11.54 13.22 0.13
CA PRO A 261 -13.01 13.16 0.22
C PRO A 261 -13.57 11.83 -0.28
N GLN A 262 -13.09 11.32 -1.41
CA GLN A 262 -13.56 10.06 -2.01
C GLN A 262 -13.13 8.84 -1.18
N LEU A 263 -11.92 8.87 -0.62
CA LEU A 263 -11.46 7.85 0.33
C LEU A 263 -12.37 7.80 1.56
N VAL A 264 -12.66 8.96 2.16
CA VAL A 264 -13.52 9.05 3.36
C VAL A 264 -14.93 8.57 3.06
N GLU A 265 -15.48 8.91 1.90
CA GLU A 265 -16.79 8.42 1.44
C GLU A 265 -16.81 6.89 1.37
N HIS A 266 -15.82 6.25 0.76
CA HIS A 266 -15.75 4.79 0.67
C HIS A 266 -15.63 4.11 2.03
N ILE A 267 -14.73 4.59 2.89
CA ILE A 267 -14.46 3.89 4.16
C ILE A 267 -15.56 4.12 5.20
N THR A 268 -16.30 5.23 5.11
CA THR A 268 -17.39 5.56 6.05
C THR A 268 -18.79 5.24 5.52
N GLY A 269 -18.91 5.05 4.20
CA GLY A 269 -20.18 4.84 3.51
C GLY A 269 -20.86 3.50 3.80
N PRO A 270 -22.10 3.33 3.33
CA PRO A 270 -22.84 2.06 3.43
C PRO A 270 -22.13 0.93 2.66
N ASP A 271 -21.40 1.29 1.60
CA ASP A 271 -20.70 0.38 0.69
C ASP A 271 -19.28 0.02 1.15
N ARG A 272 -18.89 0.32 2.40
CA ARG A 272 -17.55 0.01 2.96
C ARG A 272 -17.14 -1.47 2.93
N ILE A 273 -18.02 -2.35 2.46
CA ILE A 273 -17.76 -3.78 2.22
C ILE A 273 -16.79 -3.92 1.03
N GLU A 274 -17.08 -3.16 -0.04
CA GLU A 274 -16.26 -3.13 -1.23
C GLU A 274 -15.18 -2.06 -1.08
N PRO A 275 -13.91 -2.37 -1.39
CA PRO A 275 -12.85 -1.38 -1.37
C PRO A 275 -12.97 -0.42 -2.56
N TRP A 276 -12.37 0.76 -2.41
CA TRP A 276 -12.18 1.67 -3.54
C TRP A 276 -11.12 1.12 -4.52
N TRP A 277 -11.57 0.34 -5.50
CA TRP A 277 -10.71 -0.45 -6.39
C TRP A 277 -9.68 0.37 -7.19
N ALA A 278 -9.98 1.62 -7.52
CA ALA A 278 -9.08 2.48 -8.27
C ALA A 278 -7.76 2.77 -7.54
N ARG A 279 -7.77 2.76 -6.20
CA ARG A 279 -6.61 3.03 -5.35
C ARG A 279 -6.22 1.83 -4.48
N TRP A 280 -6.92 0.71 -4.61
CA TRP A 280 -6.74 -0.44 -3.76
C TRP A 280 -5.45 -1.20 -4.08
N ARG A 281 -4.70 -1.55 -3.04
CA ARG A 281 -3.45 -2.32 -3.12
C ARG A 281 -3.60 -3.75 -2.64
N GLY A 282 -4.51 -3.98 -1.71
CA GLY A 282 -4.62 -5.25 -1.02
C GLY A 282 -5.36 -5.12 0.30
N ARG A 283 -5.56 -6.27 0.95
CA ARG A 283 -6.33 -6.38 2.19
C ARG A 283 -5.69 -7.44 3.08
N MET A 284 -5.62 -7.14 4.38
CA MET A 284 -5.22 -8.10 5.41
C MET A 284 -5.97 -9.42 5.24
N GLY A 285 -5.25 -10.54 5.29
CA GLY A 285 -5.77 -11.89 5.07
C GLY A 285 -5.69 -12.40 3.65
N LEU A 286 -5.37 -11.57 2.66
CA LEU A 286 -5.28 -12.02 1.27
C LEU A 286 -3.82 -12.24 0.87
N THR A 287 -3.57 -13.34 0.15
CA THR A 287 -2.29 -13.56 -0.54
C THR A 287 -2.20 -12.65 -1.76
N LYS A 288 -0.99 -12.46 -2.31
CA LYS A 288 -0.78 -11.68 -3.54
C LYS A 288 -1.72 -12.11 -4.67
N ASP A 289 -1.81 -13.41 -4.92
CA ASP A 289 -2.67 -13.97 -5.98
C ASP A 289 -4.16 -13.72 -5.71
N MET A 290 -4.60 -13.86 -4.47
CA MET A 290 -5.98 -13.57 -4.09
C MET A 290 -6.32 -12.09 -4.25
N GLN A 291 -5.39 -11.20 -3.90
CA GLN A 291 -5.58 -9.76 -4.08
C GLN A 291 -5.76 -9.41 -5.56
N ASN A 292 -4.88 -9.94 -6.41
CA ASN A 292 -4.96 -9.75 -7.86
C ASN A 292 -6.25 -10.33 -8.46
N ALA A 293 -6.62 -11.55 -8.06
CA ALA A 293 -7.84 -12.19 -8.54
C ALA A 293 -9.10 -11.40 -8.14
N LEU A 294 -9.15 -10.91 -6.91
CA LEU A 294 -10.27 -10.13 -6.39
C LEU A 294 -10.40 -8.78 -7.13
N HIS A 295 -9.31 -8.05 -7.30
CA HIS A 295 -9.30 -6.78 -8.05
C HIS A 295 -9.73 -6.98 -9.51
N ASN A 296 -9.17 -7.99 -10.19
CA ASN A 296 -9.54 -8.31 -11.56
C ASN A 296 -11.03 -8.62 -11.68
N ALA A 297 -11.57 -9.47 -10.80
CA ALA A 297 -12.99 -9.82 -10.82
C ALA A 297 -13.90 -8.58 -10.68
N ALA A 298 -13.54 -7.64 -9.82
CA ALA A 298 -14.27 -6.38 -9.68
C ALA A 298 -14.22 -5.53 -10.95
N MET A 299 -13.04 -5.33 -11.54
CA MET A 299 -12.87 -4.54 -12.76
C MET A 299 -13.64 -5.11 -13.96
N TYR A 300 -13.73 -6.44 -14.07
CA TYR A 300 -14.53 -7.09 -15.12
C TYR A 300 -16.05 -6.95 -14.91
N SER A 301 -16.50 -6.87 -13.66
CA SER A 301 -17.93 -6.72 -13.33
C SER A 301 -18.49 -5.32 -13.64
N GLU A 302 -17.66 -4.27 -13.56
CA GLU A 302 -18.04 -2.88 -13.89
C GLU A 302 -18.14 -2.62 -15.39
N GLN A 303 -17.62 -3.51 -16.25
CA GLN A 303 -17.55 -3.31 -17.70
C GLN A 303 -18.70 -3.94 -18.51
N SER A 304 -19.70 -4.58 -17.89
CA SER A 304 -20.80 -5.23 -18.64
C SER A 304 -22.14 -4.50 -18.55
N GLU A 305 -22.38 -3.53 -19.43
CA GLU A 305 -23.72 -3.26 -19.97
C GLU A 305 -23.89 -4.08 -21.27
N THR A 306 -24.10 -5.39 -21.15
CA THR A 306 -24.96 -6.20 -22.03
C THR A 306 -24.96 -7.66 -21.55
N PRO A 307 -26.12 -8.34 -21.47
CA PRO A 307 -26.19 -9.72 -21.03
C PRO A 307 -25.92 -10.65 -22.22
N ASN A 308 -24.67 -11.06 -22.40
CA ASN A 308 -24.41 -12.30 -23.13
C ASN A 308 -23.99 -13.37 -22.13
N ALA A 309 -24.92 -14.30 -21.93
CA ALA A 309 -24.70 -15.57 -21.28
C ALA A 309 -23.53 -16.30 -21.97
N PHE A 310 -22.36 -16.26 -21.35
CA PHE A 310 -21.32 -17.24 -21.55
C PHE A 310 -20.99 -17.89 -20.22
N SER A 311 -20.88 -19.21 -20.31
CA SER A 311 -21.02 -20.21 -19.26
C SER A 311 -20.19 -19.97 -18.01
N PHE A 312 -20.77 -20.33 -16.87
CA PHE A 312 -20.05 -20.81 -15.70
C PHE A 312 -18.97 -21.82 -16.14
N ALA A 313 -17.72 -21.38 -16.23
CA ALA A 313 -16.59 -22.28 -16.19
C ALA A 313 -16.30 -22.60 -14.71
N PRO A 314 -16.10 -23.87 -14.36
CA PRO A 314 -15.96 -24.28 -12.97
C PRO A 314 -14.64 -23.77 -12.38
N VAL A 315 -14.63 -23.49 -11.08
CA VAL A 315 -13.41 -23.33 -10.27
C VAL A 315 -12.55 -24.60 -10.42
N ARG A 316 -11.57 -24.64 -11.35
CA ARG A 316 -10.49 -25.64 -11.52
C ARG A 316 -9.41 -24.99 -12.42
N ARG A 317 -8.08 -25.07 -12.24
CA ARG A 317 -7.19 -26.14 -11.75
C ARG A 317 -5.97 -25.49 -11.07
N GLY A 318 -5.37 -26.19 -10.11
CA GLY A 318 -4.11 -25.76 -9.48
C GLY A 318 -2.98 -25.53 -10.48
N HIS A 319 -1.89 -24.94 -9.99
CA HIS A 319 -0.60 -24.67 -10.66
C HIS A 319 0.02 -25.80 -11.52
N ALA A 320 -0.63 -26.96 -11.69
CA ALA A 320 -0.15 -28.12 -12.42
C ALA A 320 -0.38 -28.10 -13.93
N ASP A 321 -1.35 -27.31 -14.44
CA ASP A 321 -1.81 -27.42 -15.85
C ASP A 321 -1.44 -26.22 -16.74
N ARG A 322 -0.56 -25.33 -16.26
CA ARG A 322 -0.08 -24.20 -17.06
C ARG A 322 1.00 -24.65 -18.06
N PRO A 323 1.11 -24.00 -19.24
CA PRO A 323 2.13 -24.33 -20.23
C PRO A 323 3.55 -24.28 -19.63
N MET A 324 4.40 -25.21 -20.07
CA MET A 324 5.82 -25.21 -19.78
C MET A 324 6.54 -24.39 -20.86
N HIS A 325 7.37 -23.47 -20.42
CA HIS A 325 8.22 -22.63 -21.25
C HIS A 325 9.69 -22.91 -20.96
N THR A 326 10.54 -22.82 -21.97
CA THR A 326 11.99 -22.94 -21.79
C THR A 326 12.56 -21.60 -21.36
N VAL A 327 13.18 -21.56 -20.18
CA VAL A 327 13.89 -20.39 -19.66
C VAL A 327 15.39 -20.66 -19.71
N LYS A 328 16.17 -19.72 -20.22
CA LYS A 328 17.63 -19.85 -20.34
C LYS A 328 18.35 -18.87 -19.43
N PHE A 329 19.17 -19.42 -18.55
CA PHE A 329 20.08 -18.70 -17.69
C PHE A 329 21.52 -18.81 -18.23
N ILE A 330 22.35 -17.81 -17.93
CA ILE A 330 23.79 -17.89 -18.11
C ILE A 330 24.44 -17.68 -16.75
N SER A 331 25.28 -18.62 -16.32
CA SER A 331 26.08 -18.45 -15.12
C SER A 331 27.13 -17.36 -15.30
N TRP A 332 27.74 -16.89 -14.21
CA TRP A 332 28.84 -15.93 -14.27
C TRP A 332 30.08 -16.47 -15.03
N GLU A 333 30.20 -17.79 -15.20
CA GLU A 333 31.25 -18.46 -15.98
C GLU A 333 30.94 -18.52 -17.48
N GLY A 334 29.73 -18.10 -17.89
CA GLY A 334 29.27 -18.17 -19.27
C GLY A 334 28.57 -19.48 -19.64
N THR A 335 28.34 -20.37 -18.67
CA THR A 335 27.64 -21.64 -18.90
C THR A 335 26.14 -21.40 -19.08
N GLU A 336 25.60 -21.82 -20.22
CA GLU A 336 24.17 -21.75 -20.51
C GLU A 336 23.41 -22.91 -19.84
N ILE A 337 22.35 -22.56 -19.11
CA ILE A 337 21.51 -23.51 -18.37
C ILE A 337 20.06 -23.32 -18.84
N SER A 338 19.48 -24.34 -19.45
CA SER A 338 18.08 -24.34 -19.91
C SER A 338 17.20 -25.10 -18.94
N VAL A 339 16.15 -24.45 -18.45
CA VAL A 339 15.22 -25.00 -17.47
C VAL A 339 13.81 -24.93 -18.03
N GLN A 340 13.01 -25.97 -17.80
CA GLN A 340 11.58 -25.95 -18.10
C GLN A 340 10.84 -25.32 -16.91
N ALA A 341 10.14 -24.21 -17.16
CA ALA A 341 9.40 -23.47 -16.15
C ALA A 341 7.93 -23.33 -16.52
N ARG A 342 7.04 -23.40 -15.54
CA ARG A 342 5.62 -23.14 -15.77
C ARG A 342 5.36 -21.66 -15.90
N GLU A 343 4.41 -21.32 -16.77
CA GLU A 343 3.89 -19.96 -16.89
C GLU A 343 3.36 -19.42 -15.54
N GLY A 344 3.67 -18.16 -15.26
CA GLY A 344 3.31 -17.44 -14.03
C GLY A 344 4.13 -17.81 -12.80
N LYS A 345 5.16 -18.66 -12.93
CA LYS A 345 6.16 -18.87 -11.87
C LYS A 345 7.23 -17.77 -11.98
N ASN A 346 7.71 -17.22 -10.87
CA ASN A 346 8.75 -16.18 -10.94
C ASN A 346 10.16 -16.76 -11.16
N LEU A 347 11.03 -15.97 -11.79
CA LEU A 347 12.38 -16.39 -12.19
C LEU A 347 13.25 -16.82 -10.99
N MET A 348 13.06 -16.21 -9.82
CA MET A 348 13.76 -16.62 -8.60
C MET A 348 13.37 -18.05 -8.19
N GLN A 349 12.08 -18.38 -8.19
CA GLN A 349 11.61 -19.74 -7.89
C GLN A 349 12.06 -20.73 -8.96
N VAL A 350 12.10 -20.34 -10.23
CA VAL A 350 12.62 -21.19 -11.31
C VAL A 350 14.10 -21.51 -11.09
N ALA A 351 14.91 -20.50 -10.73
CA ALA A 351 16.32 -20.68 -10.45
C ALA A 351 16.56 -21.57 -9.22
N LYS A 352 15.78 -21.37 -8.14
CA LYS A 352 15.89 -22.19 -6.93
C LYS A 352 15.49 -23.65 -7.16
N ASP A 353 14.42 -23.91 -7.88
CA ASP A 353 13.98 -25.27 -8.19
C ASP A 353 14.96 -26.02 -9.08
N ALA A 354 15.73 -25.30 -9.88
CA ALA A 354 16.82 -25.84 -10.71
C ALA A 354 18.19 -25.81 -10.01
N ASP A 355 18.23 -25.45 -8.72
CA ASP A 355 19.44 -25.37 -7.89
C ASP A 355 20.55 -24.50 -8.53
N LEU A 356 20.16 -23.36 -9.12
CA LEU A 356 21.10 -22.46 -9.78
C LEU A 356 21.87 -21.61 -8.75
N GLU A 357 23.19 -21.65 -8.85
CA GLU A 357 24.08 -20.82 -8.03
C GLU A 357 23.86 -19.31 -8.30
N GLY A 358 24.05 -18.49 -7.25
CA GLY A 358 23.90 -17.02 -7.34
C GLY A 358 22.48 -16.50 -7.11
N VAL A 359 21.50 -17.36 -6.81
CA VAL A 359 20.12 -16.94 -6.48
C VAL A 359 19.66 -17.58 -5.17
N GLU A 360 19.68 -16.82 -4.07
CA GLU A 360 19.25 -17.33 -2.75
C GLU A 360 17.75 -17.10 -2.50
N GLY A 361 17.24 -15.92 -2.85
CA GLY A 361 15.85 -15.52 -2.59
C GLY A 361 15.45 -15.57 -1.11
N THR A 362 16.28 -14.99 -0.23
CA THR A 362 16.20 -15.11 1.24
C THR A 362 14.86 -14.66 1.82
N CYS A 363 14.27 -13.59 1.28
CA CYS A 363 12.96 -13.10 1.75
C CYS A 363 11.76 -13.88 1.22
N GLY A 364 11.98 -14.90 0.36
CA GLY A 364 10.91 -15.67 -0.26
C GLY A 364 10.15 -14.94 -1.37
N GLY A 365 10.65 -13.79 -1.84
CA GLY A 365 10.02 -12.99 -2.91
C GLY A 365 9.15 -11.82 -2.43
N ASN A 366 9.22 -11.49 -1.14
CA ASN A 366 8.48 -10.40 -0.51
C ASN A 366 9.04 -8.99 -0.77
N LEU A 367 10.00 -8.85 -1.68
CA LEU A 367 10.64 -7.56 -2.02
C LEU A 367 11.33 -6.89 -0.81
N GLU A 368 11.91 -7.69 0.08
CA GLU A 368 12.61 -7.22 1.29
C GLU A 368 14.13 -7.47 1.26
N CYS A 369 14.65 -8.08 0.20
CA CYS A 369 16.08 -8.34 0.02
C CYS A 369 16.48 -8.24 -1.46
N ALA A 370 17.79 -8.28 -1.73
CA ALA A 370 18.36 -8.22 -3.08
C ALA A 370 18.95 -9.55 -3.56
N THR A 371 18.86 -10.62 -2.77
CA THR A 371 19.53 -11.91 -3.01
C THR A 371 18.91 -12.78 -4.11
N CYS A 372 18.02 -12.20 -4.92
CA CYS A 372 17.50 -12.81 -6.15
C CYS A 372 17.77 -11.93 -7.37
N HIS A 373 18.81 -11.10 -7.27
CA HIS A 373 19.28 -10.24 -8.34
C HIS A 373 19.70 -11.07 -9.55
N MET A 374 19.32 -10.61 -10.75
CA MET A 374 19.66 -11.19 -12.05
C MET A 374 19.96 -10.06 -13.04
N TYR A 375 20.65 -10.36 -14.14
CA TYR A 375 20.88 -9.42 -15.25
C TYR A 375 19.98 -9.79 -16.42
N ILE A 376 19.11 -8.89 -16.85
CA ILE A 376 18.19 -9.12 -17.97
C ILE A 376 18.20 -7.87 -18.84
N SER A 377 18.35 -8.06 -20.15
CA SER A 377 18.38 -6.96 -21.11
C SER A 377 17.12 -6.08 -20.97
N PRO A 378 17.24 -4.75 -21.07
CA PRO A 378 16.08 -3.86 -21.09
C PRO A 378 15.18 -4.05 -22.32
N LEU A 379 15.65 -4.78 -23.34
CA LEU A 379 14.86 -5.17 -24.51
C LEU A 379 13.95 -6.38 -24.26
N ALA A 380 14.09 -7.06 -23.11
CA ALA A 380 13.22 -8.15 -22.74
C ALA A 380 11.80 -7.63 -22.42
N PRO A 381 10.74 -8.41 -22.75
CA PRO A 381 9.35 -8.02 -22.51
C PRO A 381 8.97 -8.22 -21.03
N LEU A 382 9.57 -7.39 -20.18
CA LEU A 382 9.39 -7.45 -18.73
C LEU A 382 8.40 -6.39 -18.26
N PRO A 383 7.72 -6.61 -17.12
CA PRO A 383 7.06 -5.52 -16.43
C PRO A 383 8.08 -4.43 -16.08
N ARG A 384 7.62 -3.17 -16.11
CA ARG A 384 8.44 -2.04 -15.69
C ARG A 384 8.99 -2.27 -14.28
N MET A 385 10.27 -1.99 -14.09
CA MET A 385 10.88 -2.04 -12.77
C MET A 385 10.11 -1.13 -11.82
N SER A 386 9.67 -1.68 -10.69
CA SER A 386 9.04 -0.89 -9.63
C SER A 386 10.12 -0.19 -8.81
N ASP A 387 9.78 0.91 -8.18
CA ASP A 387 10.79 1.62 -7.38
C ASP A 387 11.14 0.91 -6.06
N ALA A 388 10.25 0.08 -5.54
CA ALA A 388 10.59 -0.81 -4.43
C ALA A 388 11.59 -1.89 -4.86
N GLU A 389 11.49 -2.37 -6.12
CA GLU A 389 12.51 -3.22 -6.73
C GLU A 389 13.84 -2.47 -6.90
N ASP A 390 13.80 -1.24 -7.42
CA ASP A 390 14.97 -0.37 -7.56
C ASP A 390 15.68 -0.09 -6.23
N ASP A 391 14.91 0.26 -5.19
CA ASP A 391 15.41 0.51 -3.84
C ASP A 391 16.08 -0.75 -3.24
N MET A 392 15.51 -1.93 -3.50
CA MET A 392 16.11 -3.19 -3.06
C MET A 392 17.36 -3.52 -3.89
N LEU A 393 17.37 -3.24 -5.19
CA LEU A 393 18.54 -3.41 -6.05
C LEU A 393 19.71 -2.51 -5.63
N ALA A 394 19.48 -1.41 -4.93
CA ALA A 394 20.58 -0.61 -4.35
C ALA A 394 21.45 -1.42 -3.35
N TYR A 395 20.92 -2.52 -2.80
CA TYR A 395 21.68 -3.47 -1.96
C TYR A 395 22.25 -4.66 -2.73
N ALA A 396 21.96 -4.77 -4.04
CA ALA A 396 22.48 -5.84 -4.87
C ALA A 396 23.99 -5.67 -5.11
N ILE A 397 24.73 -6.78 -4.99
CA ILE A 397 26.16 -6.80 -5.26
C ILE A 397 26.38 -6.66 -6.77
N LYS A 398 27.21 -5.69 -7.19
CA LYS A 398 27.50 -5.39 -8.60
C LYS A 398 26.25 -5.06 -9.43
N ARG A 399 25.33 -4.28 -8.87
CA ARG A 399 24.20 -3.72 -9.62
C ARG A 399 24.64 -3.08 -10.95
N ASN A 400 23.92 -3.41 -12.02
CA ASN A 400 23.93 -2.73 -13.31
C ASN A 400 22.65 -1.90 -13.43
N GLU A 401 22.75 -0.61 -13.73
CA GLU A 401 21.59 0.29 -13.76
C GLU A 401 20.54 -0.07 -14.84
N ASP A 402 20.98 -0.65 -15.95
CA ASP A 402 20.11 -0.95 -17.09
C ASP A 402 19.60 -2.40 -17.12
N GLU A 403 20.38 -3.33 -16.56
CA GLU A 403 20.11 -4.76 -16.68
C GLU A 403 19.71 -5.43 -15.36
N SER A 404 19.98 -4.83 -14.20
CA SER A 404 19.66 -5.46 -12.92
C SER A 404 18.16 -5.55 -12.71
N ARG A 405 17.67 -6.74 -12.38
CA ARG A 405 16.29 -7.01 -11.94
C ARG A 405 16.27 -7.94 -10.74
N LEU A 406 15.18 -7.94 -9.97
CA LEU A 406 14.92 -8.97 -8.95
C LEU A 406 14.06 -10.06 -9.56
N GLY A 407 14.61 -11.27 -9.67
CA GLY A 407 13.94 -12.41 -10.29
C GLY A 407 12.62 -12.80 -9.62
N CYS A 408 12.41 -12.43 -8.35
CA CYS A 408 11.13 -12.66 -7.68
C CYS A 408 9.99 -11.74 -8.15
N GLN A 409 10.30 -10.65 -8.86
CA GLN A 409 9.31 -9.70 -9.40
C GLN A 409 9.01 -9.95 -10.88
N ILE A 410 9.60 -10.99 -11.48
CA ILE A 410 9.46 -11.31 -12.90
C ILE A 410 8.89 -12.71 -13.03
N ASP A 411 7.67 -12.79 -13.56
CA ASP A 411 7.00 -14.05 -13.86
C ASP A 411 7.39 -14.57 -15.25
N VAL A 412 7.40 -15.89 -15.41
CA VAL A 412 7.53 -16.53 -16.71
C VAL A 412 6.26 -16.30 -17.50
N THR A 413 6.36 -15.53 -18.60
CA THR A 413 5.25 -15.29 -19.53
C THR A 413 5.57 -15.86 -20.92
N PRO A 414 4.56 -16.07 -21.79
CA PRO A 414 4.78 -16.47 -23.17
C PRO A 414 5.69 -15.50 -23.95
N GLU A 415 5.58 -14.19 -23.68
CA GLU A 415 6.38 -13.15 -24.34
C GLU A 415 7.85 -13.25 -23.92
N LEU A 416 8.10 -13.45 -22.62
CA LEU A 416 9.45 -13.66 -22.11
C LEU A 416 10.07 -14.93 -22.70
N ALA A 417 9.30 -16.01 -22.78
CA ALA A 417 9.73 -17.26 -23.40
C ALA A 417 10.04 -17.09 -24.90
N ALA A 418 9.21 -16.35 -25.63
CA ALA A 418 9.43 -16.05 -27.04
C ALA A 418 10.70 -15.20 -27.26
N TRP A 419 10.93 -14.21 -26.39
CA TRP A 419 12.16 -13.41 -26.40
C TRP A 419 13.42 -14.26 -26.12
N ILE A 420 13.35 -15.19 -25.16
CA ILE A 420 14.43 -16.14 -24.89
C ILE A 420 14.69 -17.06 -26.09
N ALA A 421 13.63 -17.54 -26.75
CA ALA A 421 13.74 -18.38 -27.95
C ALA A 421 14.44 -17.65 -29.12
N GLN A 422 14.31 -16.33 -29.19
CA GLN A 422 15.00 -15.46 -30.16
C GLN A 422 16.45 -15.13 -29.77
N GLY A 423 16.97 -15.73 -28.70
CA GLY A 423 18.36 -15.56 -28.25
C GLY A 423 18.51 -14.64 -27.04
N GLY A 424 17.41 -14.15 -26.46
CA GLY A 424 17.41 -13.46 -25.17
C GLY A 424 17.91 -14.36 -24.04
N ARG A 425 18.58 -13.76 -23.05
CA ARG A 425 19.26 -14.50 -21.98
C ARG A 425 19.10 -13.81 -20.63
N ILE A 426 19.10 -14.60 -19.55
CA ILE A 426 19.06 -14.11 -18.17
C ILE A 426 20.41 -14.42 -17.50
N GLY A 427 21.20 -13.41 -17.19
CA GLY A 427 22.48 -13.55 -16.51
C GLY A 427 22.31 -13.74 -15.01
N LEU A 428 23.07 -14.68 -14.44
CA LEU A 428 23.15 -14.90 -12.99
C LEU A 428 24.38 -14.17 -12.42
N PRO A 429 24.26 -13.53 -11.25
CA PRO A 429 25.41 -12.96 -10.58
C PRO A 429 26.31 -14.07 -10.02
N ARG A 430 27.57 -13.72 -9.74
CA ARG A 430 28.50 -14.62 -9.05
C ARG A 430 28.22 -14.75 -7.55
N PHE A 431 27.58 -13.74 -6.97
CA PHE A 431 27.38 -13.57 -5.52
C PHE A 431 25.91 -13.36 -5.21
#